data_AF-W2ULY7-F1
#
_entry.id   AF-W2ULY7-F1
#
_cell.length_a   1.000
_cell.length_b   1.000
_cell.length_c   1.000
_cell.angle_alpha   90.00
_cell.angle_beta   90.00
_cell.angle_gamma   90.00
#
_symmetry.space_group_name_H-M   'P 1'
#
loop_
_entity.id
_entity.type
_entity.pdbx_description
1 polymer ?
#
loop_
_entity_poly.entity_id
_entity_poly.type
_entity_poly.pdbx_seq_one_letter_code
_entity_poly.pdbx_strand_id
1 'polypeptide(L)'
;MKLNDGIVSEISNGNYLAFKSLFDNFFTSLCLFSSQIVKSNVAAQDIAQEALIAYWKRKSDFEELIKVKAFLYITTKNLSL
;
A
#
# COMPACT_ATOMS: atom_id res chain seq x y z
N MET A 1 12.50 2.68 9.89
CA MET A 1 13.26 2.10 8.76
C MET A 1 13.00 2.96 7.53
N LYS A 2 14.02 3.33 6.74
CA LYS A 2 13.79 4.04 5.47
C LYS A 2 13.37 3.00 4.42
N LEU A 3 12.25 3.24 3.73
CA LEU A 3 11.83 2.41 2.62
C LEU A 3 12.79 2.58 1.43
N ASN A 4 13.22 1.47 0.84
CA ASN A 4 14.08 1.40 -0.34
C ASN A 4 13.69 0.17 -1.18
N ASP A 5 14.32 -0.07 -2.33
CA ASP A 5 13.98 -1.21 -3.17
C ASP A 5 14.30 -2.57 -2.52
N GLY A 6 15.27 -2.62 -1.59
CA GLY A 6 15.58 -3.82 -0.82
C GLY A 6 14.39 -4.37 -0.04
N ILE A 7 13.56 -3.49 0.55
CA ILE A 7 12.34 -3.93 1.26
C ILE A 7 11.33 -4.59 0.30
N VAL A 8 11.30 -4.17 -0.96
CA VAL A 8 10.39 -4.74 -1.97
C VAL A 8 10.82 -6.18 -2.29
N SER A 9 12.12 -6.43 -2.40
CA SER A 9 12.66 -7.78 -2.56
C SER A 9 12.35 -8.67 -1.35
N GLU A 10 12.49 -8.17 -0.13
CA GLU A 10 12.10 -8.92 1.07
C GLU A 10 10.61 -9.27 1.07
N ILE A 11 9.76 -8.29 0.72
CA ILE A 11 8.31 -8.50 0.63
C ILE A 11 7.98 -9.52 -0.46
N SER A 12 8.61 -9.44 -1.64
CA SER A 12 8.41 -10.39 -2.75
C SER A 12 8.65 -11.84 -2.29
N ASN A 13 9.67 -12.06 -1.45
CA ASN A 13 9.98 -13.35 -0.82
C ASN A 13 9.06 -13.75 0.34
N GLY A 14 8.01 -12.98 0.63
CA GLY A 14 7.05 -13.27 1.69
C GLY A 14 7.47 -12.83 3.08
N ASN A 15 8.45 -11.94 3.23
CA ASN A 15 8.82 -11.38 4.53
C ASN A 15 7.70 -10.48 5.08
N TYR A 16 6.97 -11.00 6.06
CA TYR A 16 5.86 -10.29 6.70
C TYR A 16 6.31 -9.05 7.49
N LEU A 17 7.50 -9.05 8.08
CA LEU A 17 8.01 -7.90 8.85
C LEU A 17 8.34 -6.72 7.91
N ALA A 18 8.93 -7.02 6.75
CA ALA A 18 9.17 -6.04 5.70
C ALA A 18 7.83 -5.45 5.20
N PHE A 19 6.82 -6.30 4.99
CA PHE A 19 5.49 -5.84 4.58
C PHE A 19 4.82 -5.00 5.67
N LYS A 20 4.93 -5.38 6.95
CA LYS A 20 4.40 -4.61 8.08
C LYS A 20 5.04 -3.22 8.15
N SER A 21 6.36 -3.13 7.95
CA SER A 21 7.07 -1.85 7.86
C SER A 21 6.55 -0.99 6.70
N LEU A 22 6.34 -1.57 5.51
CA LEU A 22 5.73 -0.86 4.38
C LEU A 22 4.29 -0.41 4.69
N PHE A 23 3.48 -1.29 5.26
CA PHE A 23 2.11 -1.02 5.68
C PHE A 23 2.05 0.19 6.61
N ASP A 24 2.86 0.21 7.67
CA ASP A 24 2.86 1.29 8.67
C ASP A 24 3.28 2.65 8.07
N ASN A 25 4.10 2.64 7.01
CA ASN A 25 4.51 3.86 6.30
C ASN A 25 3.44 4.40 5.33
N PHE A 26 2.63 3.53 4.71
CA PHE A 26 1.64 3.94 3.70
C PHE A 26 0.21 4.03 4.22
N PHE A 27 -0.16 3.27 5.25
CA PHE A 27 -1.56 3.16 5.66
C PHE A 27 -2.19 4.53 5.94
N THR A 28 -1.56 5.33 6.80
CA THR A 28 -2.06 6.67 7.15
C THR A 28 -2.17 7.59 5.94
N SER A 29 -1.19 7.58 5.03
CA SER A 29 -1.20 8.46 3.85
C SER A 29 -2.24 8.05 2.81
N LEU A 30 -2.48 6.75 2.65
CA LEU A 30 -3.55 6.22 1.79
C LEU A 30 -4.93 6.51 2.39
N CYS A 31 -5.11 6.37 3.70
CA CYS A 31 -6.34 6.76 4.39
C CYS A 31 -6.66 8.25 4.17
N LEU A 32 -5.68 9.13 4.36
CA LEU A 32 -5.85 10.56 4.13
C LEU A 32 -6.19 10.88 2.67
N PHE A 33 -5.57 10.17 1.73
CA PHE A 33 -5.85 10.35 0.30
C PHE A 33 -7.27 9.89 -0.07
N SER A 34 -7.67 8.69 0.36
CA SER A 34 -9.00 8.15 0.10
C SER A 34 -10.11 8.98 0.77
N SER A 35 -9.89 9.49 2.00
CA SER A 35 -10.92 10.26 2.72
C SER A 35 -11.30 11.57 2.00
N GLN A 36 -10.39 12.14 1.20
CA GLN A 36 -10.70 13.29 0.35
C GLN A 36 -11.67 12.96 -0.79
N ILE A 37 -11.77 11.68 -1.18
CA ILE A 37 -12.63 11.19 -2.25
C ILE A 37 -13.96 10.71 -1.66
N VAL A 38 -13.91 9.74 -0.74
CA VAL A 38 -15.10 9.07 -0.19
C VAL A 38 -15.82 9.85 0.93
N LYS A 39 -15.20 10.92 1.44
CA LYS A 39 -15.72 11.78 2.52
C LYS A 39 -16.10 11.01 3.81
N SER A 40 -15.46 9.87 4.05
CA SER A 40 -15.66 9.00 5.22
C SER A 40 -14.33 8.40 5.67
N ASN A 41 -13.95 8.64 6.92
CA ASN A 41 -12.72 8.10 7.49
C ASN A 41 -12.78 6.57 7.66
N VAL A 42 -13.96 6.03 7.95
CA VAL A 42 -14.16 4.57 8.11
C VAL A 42 -13.95 3.88 6.77
N ALA A 43 -14.66 4.34 5.72
CA ALA A 43 -14.51 3.78 4.38
C ALA A 43 -13.07 3.93 3.85
N ALA A 44 -12.42 5.07 4.14
CA ALA A 44 -11.04 5.30 3.73
C ALA A 44 -10.04 4.33 4.38
N GLN A 45 -10.25 3.92 5.63
CA GLN A 45 -9.43 2.91 6.30
C GLN A 45 -9.57 1.54 5.64
N ASP A 46 -10.81 1.13 5.36
CA ASP A 46 -11.09 -0.14 4.68
C ASP A 46 -10.45 -0.19 3.29
N ILE A 47 -10.58 0.90 2.52
CA ILE A 47 -9.99 1.03 1.18
C ILE A 47 -8.45 0.99 1.23
N ALA A 48 -7.82 1.72 2.16
CA ALA A 48 -6.36 1.72 2.29
C ALA A 48 -5.84 0.33 2.66
N GLN A 49 -6.55 -0.38 3.55
CA GLN A 49 -6.23 -1.75 3.91
C GLN A 49 -6.36 -2.68 2.69
N GLU A 50 -7.44 -2.56 1.92
CA GLU A 50 -7.66 -3.37 0.73
C GLU A 50 -6.59 -3.15 -0.34
N ALA A 51 -6.16 -1.90 -0.58
CA ALA A 51 -5.07 -1.59 -1.51
C ALA A 51 -3.73 -2.23 -1.08
N LEU A 52 -3.41 -2.21 0.21
CA LEU A 52 -2.20 -2.84 0.76
C LEU A 52 -2.29 -4.38 0.69
N ILE A 53 -3.46 -4.97 0.95
CA ILE A 53 -3.70 -6.42 0.76
C ILE A 53 -3.55 -6.81 -0.71
N ALA A 54 -4.08 -5.99 -1.63
CA ALA A 54 -3.93 -6.22 -3.08
C ALA A 54 -2.47 -6.22 -3.49
N TYR A 55 -1.66 -5.31 -2.94
CA TYR A 55 -0.21 -5.32 -3.14
C TYR A 55 0.43 -6.62 -2.60
N TRP A 56 0.13 -7.02 -1.36
CA TRP A 56 0.68 -8.26 -0.79
C TRP A 56 0.35 -9.51 -1.64
N LYS A 57 -0.87 -9.62 -2.16
CA LYS A 57 -1.26 -10.73 -3.04
C LYS A 57 -0.45 -10.77 -4.33
N ARG A 58 0.00 -9.61 -4.81
CA ARG A 58 0.75 -9.42 -6.05
C ARG A 58 2.23 -9.09 -5.83
N LYS A 59 2.75 -9.31 -4.62
CA LYS A 59 4.10 -8.87 -4.21
C LYS A 59 5.24 -9.32 -5.13
N SER A 60 5.07 -10.47 -5.80
CA SER A 60 6.02 -11.01 -6.78
C SER A 60 6.13 -10.19 -8.07
N ASP A 61 5.16 -9.32 -8.36
CA ASP A 61 5.12 -8.51 -9.58
C ASP A 61 6.00 -7.25 -9.47
N PHE A 62 6.64 -7.01 -8.33
CA PHE A 62 7.30 -5.75 -8.01
C PHE A 62 8.77 -5.93 -7.60
N GLU A 63 9.62 -5.09 -8.16
CA GLU A 63 11.07 -5.04 -7.84
C GLU A 63 11.49 -3.68 -7.29
N GLU A 64 10.71 -2.63 -7.54
CA GLU A 64 11.06 -1.24 -7.22
C GLU A 64 9.98 -0.56 -6.38
N LEU A 65 10.41 0.19 -5.37
CA LEU A 65 9.52 0.90 -4.44
C LEU A 65 8.67 1.95 -5.17
N ILE A 66 9.18 2.56 -6.24
CA ILE A 66 8.42 3.53 -7.04
C ILE A 66 7.20 2.90 -7.71
N LYS A 67 7.33 1.66 -8.19
CA LYS A 67 6.23 0.89 -8.78
C LYS A 67 5.20 0.49 -7.73
N VAL A 68 5.66 0.10 -6.54
CA VAL A 68 4.78 -0.19 -5.40
C VAL A 68 3.97 1.05 -4.99
N LYS A 69 4.63 2.21 -4.87
CA LYS A 69 3.97 3.50 -4.58
C LYS A 69 2.89 3.82 -5.61
N ALA A 70 3.24 3.78 -6.89
CA ALA A 70 2.30 4.05 -7.98
C ALA A 70 1.10 3.10 -7.93
N PHE A 71 1.35 1.80 -7.74
CA PHE A 71 0.30 0.79 -7.61
C PHE A 71 -0.64 1.08 -6.43
N LEU A 72 -0.10 1.39 -5.25
CA LEU A 72 -0.91 1.66 -4.05
C LEU A 72 -1.83 2.87 -4.25
N TYR A 73 -1.31 3.98 -4.79
CA TYR A 73 -2.12 5.18 -5.00
C TYR A 73 -3.15 5.00 -6.12
N ILE A 74 -2.81 4.33 -7.23
CA ILE A 74 -3.77 4.03 -8.30
C ILE A 74 -4.88 3.12 -7.78
N THR A 75 -4.52 2.04 -7.07
CA THR A 75 -5.50 1.09 -6.52
C THR A 75 -6.40 1.77 -5.49
N THR A 76 -5.83 2.56 -4.58
CA THR A 76 -6.59 3.33 -3.57
C THR A 76 -7.57 4.29 -4.24
N LYS A 77 -7.13 5.02 -5.28
CA LYS A 77 -8.01 5.93 -6.03
C LYS A 77 -9.16 5.15 -6.67
N ASN A 78 -8.87 4.04 -7.35
CA ASN A 78 -9.88 3.25 -8.05
C ASN A 78 -10.92 2.65 -7.09
N LEU A 79 -10.51 2.19 -5.91
CA LEU A 79 -11.41 1.71 -4.86
C LEU A 79 -12.21 2.82 -4.17
N SER A 80 -11.82 4.08 -4.36
CA SER A 80 -12.50 5.24 -3.76
C SER A 80 -13.55 5.88 -4.70
N LEU A 81 -13.71 5.38 -5.92
CA LEU A 81 -14.66 5.88 -6.93
C LEU A 81 -15.89 4.98 -7.01
#